data_AF-A0A2W1JWN7-F1
#
_entry.id   AF-A0A2W1JWN7-F1
#
_cell.length_a   1.000
_cell.length_b   1.000
_cell.length_c   1.000
_cell.angle_alpha   90.00
_cell.angle_beta   90.00
_cell.angle_gamma   90.00
#
_symmetry.space_group_name_H-M   'P 1'
#
loop_
_entity.id
_entity.type
_entity.pdbx_description
1 polymer ?
#
loop_
_entity_poly.entity_id
_entity_poly.type
_entity_poly.pdbx_seq_one_letter_code
_entity_poly.pdbx_strand_id
1 'polypeptide(L)'
;MTINEIKEEIIDEFSMFTDWEERYQYIVDLGKDLPLIDDQYKIDENLIKGCQSRVWVHAELNDQSKVVFTADSDAIITKGIIAILIRVLSDQEPKAIIDANLDFIDTIGLKEHLSPTRANGLVSMIKQLKLYAVAFQTKLT
;
A
#
# COMPACT_ATOMS: atom_id res chain seq x y z
N MET A 1 0.36 11.91 11.40
CA MET A 1 0.76 12.52 10.13
C MET A 1 -0.37 12.35 9.14
N THR A 2 -0.58 13.34 8.29
CA THR A 2 -1.52 13.29 7.17
C THR A 2 -0.92 12.47 6.02
N ILE A 3 -1.78 12.04 5.09
CA ILE A 3 -1.35 11.39 3.84
C ILE A 3 -0.27 12.20 3.12
N ASN A 4 -0.41 13.53 3.05
CA ASN A 4 0.55 14.37 2.34
C ASN A 4 1.90 14.42 3.05
N GLU A 5 1.92 14.56 4.38
CA GLU A 5 3.17 14.53 5.16
C GLU A 5 3.93 13.21 4.95
N ILE A 6 3.22 12.08 5.00
CA ILE A 6 3.85 10.75 4.81
C ILE A 6 4.37 10.59 3.38
N LYS A 7 3.66 11.10 2.38
CA LYS A 7 4.12 11.09 0.98
C LYS A 7 5.43 11.86 0.82
N GLU A 8 5.52 13.06 1.39
CA GLU A 8 6.74 13.87 1.31
C GLU A 8 7.91 13.16 2.01
N GLU A 9 7.69 12.54 3.17
CA GLU A 9 8.73 11.73 3.83
C GLU A 9 9.24 10.60 2.93
N ILE A 10 8.33 9.86 2.28
CA ILE A 10 8.71 8.78 1.37
C ILE A 10 9.45 9.34 0.15
N ILE A 11 9.03 10.48 -0.40
CA ILE A 11 9.75 11.12 -1.51
C ILE A 11 11.17 11.49 -1.07
N ASP A 12 11.31 12.11 0.10
CA ASP A 12 12.61 12.51 0.64
C ASP A 12 13.52 11.31 0.89
N GLU A 13 13.00 10.22 1.46
CA GLU A 13 13.72 8.96 1.63
C GLU A 13 14.21 8.38 0.29
N PHE A 14 13.34 8.32 -0.72
CA PHE A 14 13.72 7.81 -2.03
C PHE A 14 14.68 8.73 -2.78
N SER A 15 14.68 10.03 -2.48
CA SER A 15 15.60 11.02 -3.06
C SER A 15 17.05 10.83 -2.60
N MET A 16 17.27 10.14 -1.48
CA MET A 16 18.62 9.85 -0.97
C MET A 16 19.34 8.81 -1.82
N PHE A 17 18.62 8.01 -2.59
CA PHE A 17 19.17 6.94 -3.43
C PHE A 17 19.43 7.41 -4.86
N THR A 18 20.65 7.14 -5.33
CA THR A 18 21.11 7.60 -6.64
C THR A 18 20.90 6.60 -7.76
N ASP A 19 20.77 5.31 -7.42
CA ASP A 19 20.49 4.26 -8.38
C ASP A 19 19.22 3.47 -8.02
N TRP A 20 18.78 2.66 -8.99
CA TRP A 20 17.57 1.86 -8.84
C TRP A 20 17.75 0.64 -7.93
N GLU A 21 18.96 0.10 -7.80
CA GLU A 21 19.23 -1.09 -6.99
C GLU A 21 19.05 -0.76 -5.51
N GLU A 22 19.55 0.39 -5.07
CA GLU A 22 19.33 0.92 -3.71
C GLU A 22 17.84 1.15 -3.42
N ARG A 23 17.11 1.78 -4.36
CA ARG A 23 15.65 1.97 -4.24
C ARG A 23 14.90 0.65 -4.16
N TYR A 24 15.30 -0.33 -4.99
CA TYR A 24 14.72 -1.66 -4.98
C TYR A 24 14.94 -2.35 -3.63
N GLN A 25 16.16 -2.28 -3.08
CA GLN A 25 16.48 -2.83 -1.78
C GLN A 25 15.66 -2.15 -0.68
N TYR A 26 15.50 -0.83 -0.75
CA TYR A 26 14.67 -0.09 0.20
C TYR A 26 13.20 -0.53 0.16
N ILE A 27 12.63 -0.72 -1.04
CA ILE A 27 11.27 -1.26 -1.19
C ILE A 27 11.16 -2.65 -0.54
N VAL A 28 12.16 -3.51 -0.75
CA VAL A 28 12.22 -4.84 -0.13
C VAL A 28 12.23 -4.74 1.39
N ASP A 29 13.01 -3.83 1.96
CA ASP A 29 13.13 -3.65 3.40
C ASP A 29 11.84 -3.11 4.02
N LEU A 30 11.17 -2.15 3.38
CA LEU A 30 9.81 -1.72 3.76
C LEU A 30 8.83 -2.90 3.79
N GLY A 31 8.99 -3.85 2.86
CA GLY A 31 8.18 -5.08 2.84
C GLY A 31 8.47 -6.02 4.01
N LYS A 32 9.68 -6.00 4.59
CA LYS A 32 10.02 -6.81 5.78
C LYS A 32 9.44 -6.20 7.06
N ASP A 33 9.39 -4.87 7.12
CA ASP A 33 8.89 -4.13 8.29
C ASP A 33 7.35 -4.00 8.30
N LEU A 34 6.69 -4.36 7.20
CA LEU A 34 5.22 -4.38 7.10
C LEU A 34 4.60 -5.26 8.19
N PRO A 35 3.68 -4.72 9.03
CA PRO A 35 2.95 -5.52 10.00
C PRO A 35 2.30 -6.75 9.37
N LEU A 36 2.57 -7.91 9.96
CA LEU A 36 2.06 -9.17 9.44
C LEU A 36 0.54 -9.22 9.56
N ILE A 37 -0.10 -9.56 8.46
CA ILE A 37 -1.51 -9.99 8.47
C ILE A 37 -1.62 -11.29 9.28
N ASP A 38 -2.60 -11.33 10.18
CA ASP A 38 -2.93 -12.54 10.94
C ASP A 38 -3.31 -13.67 9.96
N ASP A 39 -2.85 -14.89 10.24
CA ASP A 39 -3.06 -16.05 9.38
C ASP A 39 -4.56 -16.34 9.14
N GLN A 40 -5.44 -15.98 10.08
CA GLN A 40 -6.90 -16.09 9.88
C GLN A 40 -7.43 -15.25 8.71
N TYR A 41 -6.71 -14.19 8.34
CA TYR A 41 -7.07 -13.28 7.24
C TYR A 41 -6.34 -13.62 5.93
N LYS A 42 -5.46 -14.64 5.91
CA LYS A 42 -4.82 -15.16 4.69
C LYS A 42 -5.75 -16.10 3.91
N ILE A 43 -6.95 -15.62 3.63
CA ILE A 43 -8.01 -16.34 2.91
C ILE A 43 -8.28 -15.73 1.55
N ASP A 44 -8.95 -16.47 0.67
CA ASP A 44 -9.17 -16.05 -0.73
C ASP A 44 -10.01 -14.77 -0.85
N GLU A 45 -10.88 -14.49 0.12
CA GLU A 45 -11.71 -13.28 0.19
C GLU A 45 -10.87 -12.01 0.33
N ASN A 46 -9.70 -12.11 0.96
CA ASN A 46 -8.77 -11.00 1.18
C ASN A 46 -7.71 -10.89 0.07
N LEU A 47 -7.77 -11.74 -0.96
CA LEU A 47 -6.86 -11.66 -2.10
C LEU A 47 -7.18 -10.48 -3.01
N ILE A 48 -6.14 -9.70 -3.33
CA ILE A 48 -6.21 -8.67 -4.37
C ILE A 48 -6.16 -9.33 -5.74
N LYS A 49 -7.30 -9.36 -6.43
CA LYS A 49 -7.39 -9.85 -7.81
C LYS A 49 -6.64 -8.92 -8.76
N GLY A 50 -5.99 -9.50 -9.77
CA GLY A 50 -5.23 -8.75 -10.79
C GLY A 50 -3.73 -8.62 -10.52
N CYS A 51 -3.26 -9.07 -9.35
CA CYS A 51 -1.84 -9.29 -9.09
C CYS A 51 -1.39 -10.66 -9.64
N GLN A 52 -0.17 -10.74 -10.18
CA GLN A 52 0.42 -12.02 -10.58
C GLN A 52 0.84 -12.85 -9.36
N SER A 53 1.44 -12.21 -8.37
CA SER A 53 1.68 -12.75 -7.04
C SER A 53 0.43 -12.64 -6.18
N ARG A 54 0.32 -13.51 -5.17
CA ARG A 54 -0.76 -13.40 -4.19
C ARG A 54 -0.47 -12.25 -3.25
N VAL A 55 -1.48 -11.43 -3.01
CA VAL A 55 -1.44 -10.32 -2.07
C VAL A 55 -2.70 -10.41 -1.24
N TRP A 56 -2.55 -10.69 0.04
CA TRP A 56 -3.65 -10.62 1.00
C TRP A 56 -3.63 -9.26 1.64
N VAL A 57 -4.80 -8.64 1.77
CA VAL A 57 -4.97 -7.40 2.51
C VAL A 57 -6.20 -7.52 3.39
N HIS A 58 -6.06 -7.08 4.62
CA HIS A 58 -7.14 -6.96 5.57
C HIS A 58 -7.20 -5.54 6.09
N ALA A 59 -8.41 -5.06 6.40
CA ALA A 59 -8.64 -3.71 6.84
C ALA A 59 -9.69 -3.68 7.95
N GLU A 60 -9.47 -2.83 8.94
CA GLU A 60 -10.38 -2.62 10.07
C GLU A 60 -10.52 -1.14 10.38
N LEU A 61 -11.64 -0.74 11.00
CA LEU A 61 -11.76 0.57 11.63
C LEU A 61 -11.30 0.47 13.08
N ASN A 62 -10.36 1.31 13.47
CA ASN A 62 -9.97 1.45 14.87
C ASN A 62 -10.97 2.34 15.65
N ASP A 63 -10.75 2.47 16.95
CA ASP A 63 -11.61 3.25 17.87
C ASP A 63 -11.68 4.75 17.53
N GLN A 64 -10.78 5.24 16.68
CA GLN A 64 -10.75 6.62 16.21
C GLN A 64 -11.38 6.80 14.82
N SER A 65 -12.12 5.80 14.32
CA SER A 65 -12.73 5.80 12.98
C SER A 65 -11.71 5.92 11.85
N LYS A 66 -10.48 5.44 12.06
CA LYS A 66 -9.44 5.38 11.04
C LYS A 66 -9.26 3.96 10.54
N VAL A 67 -8.94 3.82 9.25
CA VAL A 67 -8.71 2.51 8.64
C VAL A 67 -7.29 2.06 8.94
N VAL A 68 -7.15 0.86 9.49
CA VAL A 68 -5.86 0.19 9.72
C VAL A 68 -5.75 -0.96 8.74
N PHE A 69 -4.65 -1.03 7.99
CA PHE A 69 -4.41 -2.10 7.03
C PHE A 69 -3.31 -3.05 7.51
N THR A 70 -3.50 -4.33 7.25
CA THR A 70 -2.44 -5.35 7.31
C THR A 70 -2.40 -6.09 5.99
N ALA A 71 -1.21 -6.52 5.56
CA ALA A 71 -1.08 -7.26 4.31
C ALA A 71 0.13 -8.20 4.31
N ASP A 72 0.11 -9.15 3.38
CA ASP A 72 1.24 -10.02 3.09
C ASP A 72 1.22 -10.41 1.60
N SER A 73 2.37 -10.85 1.10
CA SER A 73 2.50 -11.34 -0.28
C SER A 73 3.53 -12.45 -0.37
N ASP A 74 3.29 -13.39 -1.28
CA ASP A 74 4.25 -14.45 -1.60
C ASP A 74 5.42 -13.98 -2.49
N ALA A 75 5.40 -12.72 -2.94
CA ALA A 75 6.51 -12.11 -3.66
C ALA A 75 7.07 -10.91 -2.89
N ILE A 76 8.39 -10.94 -2.64
CA ILE A 76 9.12 -9.95 -1.82
C ILE A 76 8.90 -8.52 -2.34
N ILE A 77 9.08 -8.29 -3.64
CA ILE A 77 8.91 -6.94 -4.21
C ILE A 77 7.46 -6.47 -4.15
N THR A 78 6.50 -7.37 -4.33
CA THR A 78 5.07 -7.08 -4.23
C THR A 78 4.70 -6.71 -2.81
N LYS A 79 5.29 -7.40 -1.81
CA LYS A 79 5.16 -7.07 -0.39
C LYS A 79 5.69 -5.66 -0.09
N GLY A 80 6.84 -5.29 -0.66
CA GLY A 80 7.37 -3.94 -0.53
C GLY A 80 6.47 -2.86 -1.14
N ILE A 81 5.90 -3.12 -2.32
CA ILE A 81 4.98 -2.17 -2.97
C ILE A 81 3.72 -1.94 -2.14
N ILE A 82 3.08 -3.01 -1.63
CA ILE A 82 1.89 -2.85 -0.77
C ILE A 82 2.26 -2.19 0.57
N ALA A 83 3.47 -2.41 1.08
CA ALA A 83 3.95 -1.76 2.30
C ALA A 83 4.02 -0.23 2.17
N ILE A 84 4.49 0.29 1.03
CA ILE A 84 4.52 1.73 0.74
C ILE A 84 3.09 2.30 0.75
N LEU A 85 2.14 1.61 0.11
CA LEU A 85 0.74 2.05 0.08
C LEU A 85 0.12 2.04 1.48
N ILE A 86 0.37 0.99 2.27
CA ILE A 86 -0.14 0.87 3.64
C ILE A 86 0.45 1.94 4.54
N ARG A 87 1.75 2.25 4.43
CA ARG A 87 2.37 3.34 5.20
C ARG A 87 1.66 4.68 4.99
N VAL A 88 1.22 4.96 3.76
CA VAL A 88 0.53 6.21 3.42
C VAL A 88 -0.95 6.18 3.84
N LEU A 89 -1.64 5.05 3.65
CA LEU A 89 -3.10 4.98 3.75
C LEU A 89 -3.63 4.44 5.08
N SER A 90 -2.82 3.75 5.87
CA SER A 90 -3.18 3.29 7.20
C SER A 90 -3.25 4.46 8.19
N ASP A 91 -4.07 4.32 9.23
CA ASP A 91 -4.33 5.33 10.27
C ASP A 91 -4.90 6.65 9.73
N GLN A 92 -5.57 6.57 8.58
CA GLN A 92 -6.28 7.67 7.94
C GLN A 92 -7.79 7.46 8.00
N GLU A 93 -8.54 8.55 7.98
CA GLU A 93 -10.00 8.48 7.84
C GLU A 93 -10.39 7.88 6.48
N PRO A 94 -11.49 7.11 6.39
CA PRO A 94 -11.94 6.53 5.12
C PRO A 94 -12.06 7.57 3.99
N LYS A 95 -12.63 8.74 4.28
CA LYS A 95 -12.73 9.84 3.30
C LYS A 95 -11.36 10.30 2.78
N ALA A 96 -10.37 10.44 3.66
CA ALA A 96 -9.03 10.85 3.26
C ALA A 96 -8.38 9.83 2.31
N ILE A 97 -8.57 8.53 2.55
CA ILE A 97 -8.05 7.45 1.69
C ILE A 97 -8.71 7.47 0.31
N ILE A 98 -10.03 7.69 0.26
CA ILE A 98 -10.79 7.79 -1.00
C ILE A 98 -10.26 8.96 -1.84
N ASP A 99 -10.09 10.12 -1.22
CA ASP A 99 -9.70 11.37 -1.87
C ASP A 99 -8.18 11.47 -2.12
N ALA A 100 -7.39 10.54 -1.57
CA ALA A 100 -5.93 10.55 -1.68
C ALA A 100 -5.43 10.54 -3.13
N ASN A 101 -4.57 11.49 -3.47
CA ASN A 101 -3.75 11.46 -4.68
C ASN A 101 -2.42 10.73 -4.38
N LEU A 102 -2.13 9.68 -5.16
CA LEU A 102 -0.95 8.81 -5.02
C LEU A 102 0.12 9.02 -6.11
N ASP A 103 0.15 10.18 -6.77
CA ASP A 103 1.12 10.51 -7.83
C ASP A 103 2.59 10.48 -7.35
N PHE A 104 2.83 10.49 -6.03
CA PHE A 104 4.19 10.32 -5.46
C PHE A 104 4.86 9.02 -5.91
N ILE A 105 4.08 7.99 -6.26
CA ILE A 105 4.56 6.73 -6.82
C ILE A 105 5.36 6.95 -8.10
N ASP A 106 4.92 7.89 -8.93
CA ASP A 106 5.63 8.29 -10.14
C ASP A 106 6.87 9.10 -9.76
N THR A 107 6.77 10.00 -8.78
CA THR A 107 7.89 10.82 -8.28
C THR A 107 9.05 9.98 -7.74
N ILE A 108 8.78 8.91 -6.98
CA ILE A 108 9.83 8.01 -6.47
C ILE A 108 10.41 7.08 -7.57
N GLY A 109 9.89 7.17 -8.80
CA GLY A 109 10.32 6.39 -9.96
C GLY A 109 9.82 4.95 -9.96
N LEU A 110 8.94 4.56 -9.02
CA LEU A 110 8.55 3.16 -8.85
C LEU A 110 7.96 2.58 -10.13
N LYS A 111 7.01 3.27 -10.74
CA LYS A 111 6.25 2.77 -11.90
C LYS A 111 7.11 2.52 -13.13
N GLU A 112 8.13 3.34 -13.36
CA GLU A 112 9.01 3.25 -14.55
C GLU A 112 9.87 1.97 -14.54
N HIS A 113 10.14 1.42 -13.36
CA HIS A 113 10.96 0.24 -13.18
C HIS A 113 10.16 -1.05 -12.93
N LEU A 114 8.83 -0.97 -12.88
CA LEU A 114 7.99 -2.14 -12.79
C LEU A 114 7.77 -2.75 -14.18
N SER A 115 7.79 -4.08 -14.25
CA SER A 115 7.25 -4.77 -15.41
C SER A 115 5.77 -4.43 -15.60
N PRO A 116 5.21 -4.50 -16.82
CA PRO A 116 3.79 -4.19 -17.06
C PRO A 116 2.85 -4.94 -16.12
N THR A 117 3.15 -6.20 -15.82
CA THR A 117 2.36 -7.01 -14.87
C THR A 117 2.38 -6.46 -13.45
N ARG A 118 3.54 -5.99 -12.97
CA ARG A 118 3.66 -5.40 -11.63
C ARG A 118 2.99 -4.03 -11.56
N ALA A 119 3.08 -3.23 -12.61
CA ALA A 119 2.35 -1.96 -12.70
C ALA A 119 0.83 -2.16 -12.64
N ASN A 120 0.29 -3.20 -13.30
CA ASN A 120 -1.13 -3.56 -13.19
C ASN A 120 -1.50 -4.06 -11.78
N GLY A 121 -0.60 -4.82 -11.14
CA GLY A 121 -0.74 -5.23 -9.75
C GLY A 121 -0.87 -4.03 -8.81
N LEU A 122 0.01 -3.03 -8.96
CA LEU A 122 -0.03 -1.78 -8.20
C LEU A 122 -1.38 -1.04 -8.35
N VAL A 123 -1.89 -0.91 -9.56
CA VAL A 123 -3.22 -0.32 -9.80
C VAL A 123 -4.33 -1.10 -9.08
N SER A 124 -4.23 -2.43 -9.09
CA SER A 124 -5.20 -3.31 -8.41
C SER A 124 -5.14 -3.15 -6.89
N MET A 125 -3.94 -2.99 -6.31
CA MET A 125 -3.76 -2.72 -4.88
C MET A 125 -4.40 -1.40 -4.47
N ILE A 126 -4.09 -0.31 -5.20
CA ILE A 126 -4.65 1.03 -4.92
C ILE A 126 -6.18 0.96 -4.96
N LYS A 127 -6.73 0.32 -5.98
CA LYS A 127 -8.18 0.16 -6.11
C LYS A 127 -8.77 -0.60 -4.92
N GLN A 128 -8.16 -1.71 -4.51
CA GLN A 128 -8.66 -2.51 -3.38
C GLN A 128 -8.63 -1.73 -2.06
N LEU A 129 -7.53 -1.02 -1.76
CA LEU A 129 -7.41 -0.20 -0.54
C LEU A 129 -8.47 0.91 -0.51
N LYS A 130 -8.71 1.58 -1.64
CA LYS A 130 -9.79 2.57 -1.75
C LYS A 130 -11.18 1.95 -1.61
N LEU A 131 -11.40 0.74 -2.11
CA LEU A 131 -12.69 0.04 -1.94
C LEU A 131 -12.99 -0.29 -0.47
N TYR A 132 -12.00 -0.73 0.31
CA TYR A 132 -12.17 -0.88 1.75
C TYR A 132 -12.58 0.44 2.41
N ALA A 133 -11.90 1.53 2.06
CA ALA A 133 -12.24 2.86 2.58
C ALA A 133 -13.66 3.29 2.20
N VAL A 134 -14.11 3.05 0.96
CA VAL A 134 -15.52 3.31 0.57
C VAL A 134 -16.48 2.49 1.43
N ALA A 135 -16.21 1.20 1.64
CA ALA A 135 -17.06 0.33 2.46
C ALA A 135 -17.09 0.73 3.94
N PHE A 136 -16.04 1.35 4.46
CA PHE A 136 -16.03 1.91 5.81
C PHE A 136 -16.71 3.26 5.89
N GLN A 137 -16.55 4.12 4.89
CA GLN A 137 -17.20 5.43 4.83
C GLN A 137 -18.73 5.30 4.89
N THR A 138 -19.30 4.29 4.24
CA THR A 138 -20.75 4.02 4.27
C THR A 138 -21.26 3.55 5.64
N LYS A 139 -20.38 3.06 6.53
CA LYS A 139 -20.76 2.69 7.91
C LYS A 139 -20.72 3.88 8.87
N LEU A 140 -20.02 4.95 8.50
CA LEU A 140 -19.87 6.17 9.29
C LEU A 140 -20.89 7.27 8.92
N THR A 141 -21.67 7.03 7.86
CA THR A 141 -22.70 7.94 7.34
C THR A 141 -24.07 7.37 7.62
#